data_AF-A0A5Q5CJG9-F1
#
_entry.id   AF-A0A5Q5CJG9-F1
#
_cell.length_a   1.000
_cell.length_b   1.000
_cell.length_c   1.000
_cell.angle_alpha   90.00
_cell.angle_beta   90.00
_cell.angle_gamma   90.00
#
_symmetry.space_group_name_H-M   'P 1'
#
loop_
_entity.id
_entity.type
_entity.pdbx_description
1 polymer ?
#
loop_
_entity_poly.entity_id
_entity_poly.type
_entity_poly.pdbx_seq_one_letter_code
_entity_poly.pdbx_strand_id
1 'polypeptide(L)'
;MRIRLDRTMCDGFGICAKHAPEYFSLDDWGYASLIGNGTVPEADQPAVLRALLDCPVHAIIEMHEGEPVHDRPSQPTPGAVSADDDANGDHADAVRDERMLPGL
;
A
#
# COMPACT_ATOMS: atom_id res chain seq x y z
N MET A 1 0.31 18.83 -4.25
CA MET A 1 0.21 17.82 -3.15
C MET A 1 -0.15 18.54 -1.86
N ARG A 2 -0.47 17.79 -0.80
CA ARG A 2 -0.64 18.35 0.55
C ARG A 2 0.23 17.59 1.55
N ILE A 3 0.82 18.29 2.52
CA ILE A 3 1.68 17.69 3.54
C ILE A 3 1.22 18.04 4.96
N ARG A 4 1.64 17.23 5.92
CA ARG A 4 1.50 17.47 7.36
C ARG A 4 2.85 17.23 8.05
N LEU A 5 3.11 18.00 9.11
CA LEU A 5 4.25 17.78 10.00
C LEU A 5 3.75 17.21 11.34
N ASP A 6 4.25 16.03 11.70
CA ASP A 6 4.07 15.47 13.04
C ASP A 6 5.15 16.01 13.98
N ARG A 7 4.77 16.98 14.80
CA ARG A 7 5.68 17.61 15.77
C ARG A 7 6.05 16.68 16.92
N THR A 8 5.31 15.60 17.17
CA THR A 8 5.65 14.62 18.22
C THR A 8 6.77 13.68 17.79
N MET A 9 6.96 13.50 16.48
CA MET A 9 8.06 12.73 15.91
C MET A 9 9.27 13.59 15.54
N CYS A 10 9.09 14.89 15.37
CA CYS A 10 10.16 15.80 15.00
C CYS A 10 11.22 15.90 16.09
N ASP A 11 12.48 15.61 15.76
CA ASP A 11 13.63 15.65 16.68
C ASP A 11 14.66 16.74 16.32
N GLY A 12 14.23 17.76 15.56
CA GLY A 12 15.04 18.98 15.37
C GLY A 12 16.23 18.90 14.41
N PHE A 13 16.30 17.90 13.50
CA PHE A 13 17.40 17.78 12.53
C PHE A 13 17.56 18.97 11.57
N GLY A 14 16.50 19.75 11.35
CA GLY A 14 16.52 20.97 10.54
C GLY A 14 16.73 20.79 9.02
N ILE A 15 16.83 19.56 8.51
CA ILE A 15 17.05 19.27 7.07
C ILE A 15 15.87 19.74 6.21
N CYS A 16 14.64 19.68 6.74
CA CYS A 16 13.45 20.12 6.03
C CYS A 16 13.49 21.61 5.64
N ALA A 17 13.90 22.49 6.57
CA ALA A 17 14.05 23.92 6.31
C ALA A 17 15.22 24.25 5.36
N LYS A 18 16.20 23.34 5.20
CA LYS A 18 17.25 23.50 4.18
C LYS A 18 16.74 23.22 2.77
N HIS A 19 15.86 22.22 2.62
CA HIS A 19 15.29 21.87 1.31
C HIS A 19 14.13 22.79 0.91
N ALA A 20 13.26 23.13 1.85
CA ALA A 20 12.03 23.89 1.60
C ALA A 20 11.80 24.96 2.68
N PRO A 21 12.62 26.02 2.74
CA PRO A 21 12.54 27.07 3.77
C PRO A 21 11.21 27.82 3.78
N GLU A 22 10.55 27.94 2.62
CA GLU A 22 9.24 28.60 2.50
C GLU A 22 8.10 27.80 3.18
N TYR A 23 8.31 26.51 3.44
CA TYR A 23 7.31 25.60 3.99
C TYR A 23 7.63 25.16 5.43
N PHE A 24 8.90 25.23 5.84
CA PHE A 24 9.34 24.81 7.17
C PHE A 24 10.14 25.91 7.85
N SER A 25 9.62 26.43 8.95
CA SER A 25 10.36 27.29 9.88
C SER A 25 10.94 26.45 11.01
N LEU A 26 12.13 26.81 11.50
CA LEU A 26 12.70 26.25 12.73
C LEU A 26 12.54 27.25 13.86
N ASP A 27 12.24 26.77 15.07
CA ASP A 27 12.29 27.57 16.28
C ASP A 27 13.72 27.65 16.85
N ASP A 28 13.87 28.33 17.99
CA ASP A 28 15.15 28.54 18.66
C ASP A 28 15.82 27.25 19.13
N TRP A 29 15.05 26.15 19.22
CA TRP A 29 15.54 24.82 19.59
C TRP A 29 15.74 23.90 18.37
N GLY A 30 15.47 24.40 17.16
CA GLY A 30 15.63 23.65 15.91
C GLY A 30 14.44 22.78 15.54
N TYR A 31 13.34 22.79 16.31
CA TYR A 31 12.14 22.03 15.95
C TYR A 31 11.42 22.70 14.80
N ALA A 32 10.99 21.88 13.84
CA ALA A 32 10.28 22.36 12.68
C ALA A 32 8.81 22.69 13.01
N SER A 33 8.29 23.71 12.33
CA SER A 33 6.88 24.03 12.20
C SER A 33 6.53 24.21 10.74
N LEU A 34 5.32 23.79 10.36
CA LEU A 34 4.80 23.93 9.01
C LEU A 34 4.25 25.35 8.82
N ILE A 35 4.67 26.02 7.75
CA ILE A 35 4.18 27.33 7.36
C ILE A 35 2.90 27.13 6.51
N GLY A 36 1.83 27.82 6.87
CA GLY A 36 0.54 27.73 6.17
C GLY A 36 -0.22 26.42 6.45
N ASN A 37 -0.97 25.95 5.46
CA ASN A 37 -1.93 24.85 5.59
C ASN A 37 -1.45 23.50 5.01
N GLY A 38 -0.18 23.47 4.58
CA GLY A 38 0.46 22.31 3.97
C GLY A 38 0.12 22.09 2.49
N THR A 39 -0.60 22.99 1.83
CA THR A 39 -0.82 22.91 0.38
C THR A 39 0.45 23.33 -0.37
N VAL A 40 0.95 22.48 -1.26
CA VAL A 40 2.19 22.69 -2.01
C VAL A 40 1.89 22.70 -3.52
N PRO A 41 2.11 23.84 -4.21
CA PRO A 41 2.01 23.96 -5.66
C PRO A 41 3.04 23.08 -6.37
N GLU A 42 2.75 22.69 -7.61
CA GLU A 42 3.60 21.78 -8.40
C GLU A 42 5.06 22.21 -8.52
N ALA A 43 5.32 23.51 -8.67
CA ALA A 43 6.67 24.06 -8.76
C ALA A 43 7.55 23.77 -7.53
N ASP A 44 6.94 23.67 -6.34
CA ASP A 44 7.66 23.51 -5.07
C ASP A 44 7.67 22.06 -4.56
N GLN A 45 6.90 21.17 -5.21
CA GLN A 45 6.83 19.75 -4.83
C GLN A 45 8.20 19.08 -4.79
N PRO A 46 9.14 19.29 -5.74
CA PRO A 46 10.45 18.64 -5.68
C PRO A 46 11.23 18.98 -4.41
N ALA A 47 11.16 20.24 -3.96
CA ALA A 47 11.83 20.70 -2.74
C ALA A 47 11.21 20.09 -1.48
N VAL A 48 9.88 20.06 -1.41
CA VAL A 48 9.14 19.46 -0.29
C VAL A 48 9.29 17.94 -0.24
N LEU A 49 9.24 17.26 -1.39
CA LEU A 49 9.49 15.82 -1.48
C LEU A 49 10.90 15.47 -1.00
N ARG A 50 11.89 16.31 -1.31
CA ARG A 50 13.23 16.12 -0.78
C ARG A 50 13.27 16.27 0.75
N ALA A 51 12.59 17.28 1.30
CA ALA A 51 12.44 17.43 2.75
C ALA A 51 11.78 16.21 3.41
N LEU A 52 10.76 15.64 2.77
CA LEU A 52 10.04 14.46 3.25
C LEU A 52 10.96 13.22 3.29
N LEU A 53 11.69 12.97 2.19
CA LEU A 53 12.56 11.80 2.05
C LEU A 53 13.82 11.86 2.92
N ASP A 54 14.34 13.07 3.18
CA ASP A 54 15.58 13.24 3.93
C ASP A 54 15.35 13.47 5.44
N CYS A 55 14.10 13.43 5.90
CA CYS A 55 13.79 13.52 7.33
C CYS A 55 14.13 12.19 8.04
N PRO A 56 15.15 12.13 8.93
CA PRO A 56 15.62 10.85 9.50
C PRO A 56 14.59 10.14 10.38
N VAL A 57 13.64 10.90 10.93
CA VAL A 57 12.54 10.43 11.79
C VAL A 57 11.21 10.38 11.07
N HIS A 58 11.18 10.66 9.75
CA HIS A 58 9.99 10.67 8.91
C HIS A 58 8.80 11.46 9.51
N ALA A 59 9.08 12.62 10.09
CA ALA A 59 8.07 13.48 10.71
C ALA A 59 7.16 14.21 9.70
N ILE A 60 7.50 14.19 8.40
CA ILE A 60 6.73 14.84 7.33
C ILE A 60 5.93 13.77 6.59
N ILE A 61 4.63 13.99 6.45
CA ILE A 61 3.67 13.03 5.88
C ILE A 61 3.00 13.67 4.67
N GLU A 62 2.99 12.97 3.55
CA GLU A 62 2.15 13.33 2.41
C GLU A 62 0.69 12.93 2.69
N MET A 63 -0.21 13.90 2.54
CA MET A 63 -1.64 13.73 2.69
C MET A 63 -2.24 13.51 1.31
N HIS A 64 -2.63 12.27 1.01
CA HIS A 64 -3.48 11.99 -0.13
C HIS A 64 -4.90 12.44 0.22
N GLU A 65 -5.45 13.43 -0.49
CA GLU A 65 -6.88 13.67 -0.48
C GLU A 65 -7.54 12.41 -1.05
N GLY A 66 -8.09 11.60 -0.15
CA GLY A 66 -8.57 10.26 -0.49
C GLY A 66 -9.54 10.32 -1.65
N GLU A 67 -9.27 9.55 -2.70
CA GLU A 67 -10.35 9.13 -3.58
C GLU A 67 -11.44 8.49 -2.70
N PRO A 68 -12.73 8.78 -2.94
CA PRO A 68 -13.78 8.07 -2.22
C PRO A 68 -13.50 6.59 -2.36
N VAL A 69 -13.43 5.89 -1.23
CA VAL A 69 -13.26 4.44 -1.16
C VAL A 69 -14.45 3.84 -1.90
N HIS A 70 -14.29 3.66 -3.21
CA HIS A 70 -15.18 2.82 -3.98
C HIS A 70 -14.95 1.43 -3.42
N ASP A 71 -16.05 0.82 -2.98
CA ASP A 71 -16.18 -0.56 -2.51
C ASP A 71 -15.26 -1.50 -3.31
N ARG A 72 -13.99 -1.61 -2.90
CA ARG A 72 -13.04 -2.57 -3.44
C ARG A 72 -13.21 -3.77 -2.54
N PRO A 73 -13.74 -4.90 -3.05
CA PRO A 73 -13.66 -6.15 -2.32
C PRO A 73 -12.19 -6.37 -1.97
N SER A 74 -11.92 -6.50 -0.68
CA SER A 74 -10.60 -6.82 -0.14
C SER A 74 -9.98 -7.91 -0.99
N GLN A 75 -8.80 -7.66 -1.57
CA GLN A 75 -8.13 -8.65 -2.41
C GLN A 75 -8.05 -9.99 -1.66
N PRO A 76 -8.33 -11.13 -2.32
CA PRO A 76 -8.18 -12.42 -1.69
C PRO A 76 -6.72 -12.61 -1.28
N THR A 77 -6.50 -13.00 -0.04
CA THR A 77 -5.19 -13.36 0.50
C THR A 77 -4.58 -14.50 -0.33
N PRO A 78 -3.31 -14.42 -0.77
CA PRO A 78 -2.65 -15.54 -1.42
C PRO A 78 -2.62 -16.73 -0.44
N GLY A 79 -3.41 -17.77 -0.74
CA GLY A 79 -3.54 -18.96 0.12
C GLY A 79 -4.97 -19.45 0.38
N ALA A 80 -6.01 -18.73 -0.04
CA ALA A 80 -7.37 -19.27 -0.06
C ALA A 80 -7.54 -20.19 -1.27
N VAL A 81 -7.03 -21.42 -1.16
CA VAL A 81 -7.37 -22.53 -2.05
C VAL A 81 -8.74 -23.07 -1.61
N SER A 82 -9.75 -22.91 -2.45
CA SER A 82 -11.00 -23.68 -2.31
C SER A 82 -10.66 -25.13 -2.58
N ALA A 83 -10.81 -25.98 -1.55
CA ALA A 83 -10.78 -27.42 -1.70
C ALA A 83 -12.13 -27.87 -2.25
N ASP A 84 -12.28 -27.84 -3.56
CA ASP A 84 -13.38 -28.51 -4.29
C ASP A 84 -12.78 -29.58 -5.20
N ASP A 85 -12.15 -30.57 -4.60
CA ASP A 85 -11.79 -31.84 -5.24
C ASP A 85 -12.20 -32.93 -4.26
N ASP A 86 -13.28 -33.64 -4.57
CA ASP A 86 -13.49 -35.07 -4.29
C ASP A 86 -14.99 -35.44 -4.39
N ALA A 87 -15.42 -35.97 -5.54
CA ALA A 87 -16.31 -37.15 -5.57
C ALA A 87 -16.54 -37.69 -6.99
N ASN A 88 -15.80 -38.77 -7.28
CA ASN A 88 -16.26 -40.01 -7.90
C ASN A 88 -16.29 -40.11 -9.44
N GLY A 89 -15.15 -40.54 -9.99
CA GLY A 89 -15.03 -41.10 -11.33
C GLY A 89 -15.59 -42.53 -11.43
N ASP A 90 -16.34 -42.75 -12.50
CA ASP A 90 -16.97 -44.00 -12.93
C ASP A 90 -15.90 -45.08 -13.20
N HIS A 91 -15.83 -46.13 -12.36
CA HIS A 91 -15.05 -47.34 -12.61
C HIS A 91 -15.90 -48.34 -13.40
N ALA A 92 -15.94 -48.19 -14.72
CA ALA A 92 -16.48 -49.21 -15.61
C ALA A 92 -15.34 -49.89 -16.38
N ASP A 93 -14.73 -50.92 -15.79
CA ASP A 93 -14.05 -51.97 -16.58
C ASP A 93 -13.87 -53.27 -15.76
N ALA A 94 -14.93 -54.07 -15.69
CA ALA A 94 -14.82 -55.48 -15.31
C ALA A 94 -14.64 -56.30 -16.59
N VAL A 95 -13.38 -56.62 -16.86
CA VAL A 95 -12.90 -57.48 -17.95
C VAL A 95 -13.52 -58.88 -17.85
N ARG A 96 -14.23 -59.26 -18.93
CA ARG A 96 -14.28 -60.56 -19.62
C ARG A 96 -14.23 -61.85 -18.77
N ASP A 97 -15.27 -62.68 -18.91
CA ASP A 97 -15.07 -64.15 -18.94
C ASP A 97 -15.92 -64.78 -20.05
N GLU A 98 -15.22 -65.44 -20.96
CA GLU A 98 -15.71 -66.11 -22.15
C GLU A 98 -16.41 -67.43 -21.77
N ARG A 99 -17.67 -67.63 -22.17
CA ARG A 99 -18.20 -68.99 -22.40
C ARG A 99 -19.44 -69.03 -23.29
N MET A 100 -19.22 -69.63 -24.47
CA MET A 100 -20.13 -70.53 -25.20
C MET A 100 -21.48 -69.99 -25.70
N LEU A 101 -21.53 -69.71 -27.02
CA LEU A 101 -22.26 -70.45 -28.09
C LEU A 101 -23.62 -71.11 -27.75
N PRO A 102 -24.52 -71.41 -28.73
CA PRO A 102 -24.72 -70.95 -30.13
C PRO A 102 -26.20 -70.50 -30.37
N GLY A 103 -26.60 -69.90 -31.49
CA GLY A 103 -27.03 -70.58 -32.74
C GLY A 103 -28.42 -71.23 -32.65
N LEU A 104 -29.40 -70.65 -33.37
CA LEU A 104 -30.51 -71.27 -34.14
C LEU A 104 -31.66 -70.27 -34.32
#